data_AF-A0A0J9SJP1-F1
#
_entry.id   AF-A0A0J9SJP1-F1
#
_cell.length_a   1.000
_cell.length_b   1.000
_cell.length_c   1.000
_cell.angle_alpha   90.00
_cell.angle_beta   90.00
_cell.angle_gamma   90.00
#
_symmetry.space_group_name_H-M   'P 1'
#
loop_
_entity.id
_entity.type
_entity.pdbx_description
1 polymer ?
#
loop_
_entity_poly.entity_id
_entity_poly.type
_entity_poly.pdbx_seq_one_letter_code
_entity_poly.pdbx_strand_id
1 'polypeptide(L)'
;MDKFFFRNYYPFLKKIWENYGYDEDLDESKDNFSTISLCNDDTIYGNNASNDKKNACKKLLKNFELLRINERDYTENTKWCNNLNNWIYNEINPYILTDAIVRKILNKAQPILNQLPNKRDCIYNYVKEQAHLEQIIELRIFNDNMKTFQSILKNESGPVYCSCQNFLQDCVNIYNDMKKPDCFRRGTQLYSSELCIEINQFQYLYALLSNDNTIVKKIPDLYTGIREEELNCQSTVETLEAQPSVDSLSDARIQKTDSTASAVPTALGTVAGASSVLALLYKVNRIFHLNICTTQYIDYYFKLYKKFS
;
A
#
# COMPACT_ATOMS: atom_id res chain seq x y z
N MET A 1 10.84 -2.48 -4.97
CA MET A 1 10.94 -2.72 -3.51
C MET A 1 10.43 -4.14 -3.22
N ASP A 2 10.98 -4.89 -2.26
CA ASP A 2 10.42 -6.23 -1.92
C ASP A 2 9.11 -6.08 -1.11
N LYS A 3 8.11 -6.92 -1.42
CA LYS A 3 6.72 -6.89 -0.91
C LYS A 3 6.64 -6.87 0.61
N PHE A 4 7.55 -7.60 1.28
CA PHE A 4 7.60 -7.63 2.74
C PHE A 4 7.90 -6.25 3.34
N PHE A 5 8.57 -5.37 2.60
CA PHE A 5 8.93 -4.04 3.09
C PHE A 5 7.82 -3.01 2.85
N PHE A 6 7.13 -2.99 1.71
CA PHE A 6 6.10 -1.98 1.45
C PHE A 6 4.90 -2.10 2.42
N ARG A 7 4.42 -3.31 2.68
CA ARG A 7 3.28 -3.57 3.59
C ARG A 7 3.61 -3.27 5.05
N ASN A 8 4.82 -3.57 5.49
CA ASN A 8 5.27 -3.30 6.86
C ASN A 8 5.63 -1.83 7.08
N TYR A 9 6.00 -1.11 6.02
CA TYR A 9 6.37 0.30 6.10
C TYR A 9 5.13 1.23 6.14
N TYR A 10 4.00 0.77 5.58
CA TYR A 10 2.76 1.54 5.54
C TYR A 10 1.54 0.82 6.17
N PRO A 11 1.57 0.47 7.47
CA PRO A 11 0.44 -0.22 8.15
C PRO A 11 -0.90 0.50 8.03
N PHE A 12 -0.93 1.81 7.80
CA PHE A 12 -2.19 2.54 7.61
C PHE A 12 -2.98 2.09 6.36
N LEU A 13 -2.33 1.50 5.35
CA LEU A 13 -3.01 0.99 4.15
C LEU A 13 -4.04 -0.10 4.49
N LYS A 14 -3.78 -0.91 5.52
CA LYS A 14 -4.74 -1.89 6.01
C LYS A 14 -6.07 -1.24 6.41
N LYS A 15 -6.01 -0.07 7.04
CA LYS A 15 -7.21 0.70 7.42
C LYS A 15 -8.00 1.18 6.20
N ILE A 16 -7.35 1.38 5.05
CA ILE A 16 -8.04 1.67 3.80
C ILE A 16 -8.81 0.42 3.35
N TRP A 17 -8.13 -0.73 3.28
CA TRP A 17 -8.70 -2.00 2.81
C TRP A 17 -9.80 -2.56 3.70
N GLU A 18 -9.71 -2.34 5.02
CA GLU A 18 -10.72 -2.69 6.02
C GLU A 18 -12.08 -2.01 5.72
N ASN A 19 -12.08 -0.78 5.20
CA ASN A 19 -13.34 -0.11 4.83
C ASN A 19 -14.10 -0.81 3.69
N TYR A 20 -13.43 -1.71 2.97
CA TYR A 20 -13.97 -2.44 1.82
C TYR A 20 -14.07 -3.96 2.06
N GLY A 21 -13.59 -4.45 3.20
CA GLY A 21 -13.54 -5.89 3.51
C GLY A 21 -12.52 -6.69 2.68
N TYR A 22 -11.58 -6.02 1.98
CA TYR A 22 -10.65 -6.69 1.06
C TYR A 22 -9.55 -7.52 1.73
N ASP A 23 -9.24 -7.22 2.99
CA ASP A 23 -8.23 -7.94 3.79
C ASP A 23 -8.83 -9.05 4.65
N GLU A 24 -10.16 -9.24 4.63
CA GLU A 24 -10.81 -10.32 5.37
C GLU A 24 -10.40 -11.68 4.80
N ASP A 25 -10.16 -12.64 5.70
CA ASP A 25 -9.84 -14.02 5.31
C ASP A 25 -11.02 -14.71 4.60
N LEU A 26 -10.71 -15.78 3.88
CA LEU A 26 -11.71 -16.58 3.18
C LEU A 26 -12.57 -17.32 4.21
N ASP A 27 -13.88 -17.21 4.05
CA ASP A 27 -14.86 -17.94 4.85
C ASP A 27 -15.59 -18.89 3.90
N GLU A 28 -15.15 -20.15 3.88
CA GLU A 28 -15.69 -21.18 2.98
C GLU A 28 -17.20 -21.43 3.18
N SER A 29 -17.81 -20.92 4.26
CA SER A 29 -19.25 -20.99 4.50
C SER A 29 -20.05 -19.86 3.85
N LYS A 30 -19.41 -18.74 3.51
CA LYS A 30 -20.04 -17.53 2.95
C LYS A 30 -19.60 -17.23 1.52
N ASP A 31 -18.38 -17.59 1.18
CA ASP A 31 -17.80 -17.32 -0.12
C ASP A 31 -18.29 -18.33 -1.17
N ASN A 32 -18.49 -17.89 -2.40
CA ASN A 32 -19.02 -18.75 -3.44
C ASN A 32 -17.94 -19.76 -3.88
N PHE A 33 -18.09 -20.99 -3.40
CA PHE A 33 -17.18 -22.10 -3.67
C PHE A 33 -16.95 -22.32 -5.18
N SER A 34 -17.96 -22.05 -6.02
CA SER A 34 -17.84 -22.25 -7.47
C SER A 34 -16.83 -21.30 -8.12
N THR A 35 -16.80 -20.02 -7.73
CA THR A 35 -15.85 -19.04 -8.26
C THR A 35 -14.45 -19.32 -7.74
N ILE A 36 -14.30 -19.57 -6.45
CA ILE A 36 -13.01 -19.85 -5.80
C ILE A 36 -12.38 -21.14 -6.34
N SER A 37 -13.19 -22.14 -6.68
CA SER A 37 -12.72 -23.42 -7.25
C SER A 37 -11.96 -23.25 -8.56
N LEU A 38 -12.21 -22.16 -9.31
CA LEU A 38 -11.48 -21.84 -10.55
C LEU A 38 -9.97 -21.72 -10.32
N CYS A 39 -9.56 -21.30 -9.12
CA CYS A 39 -8.16 -21.13 -8.76
C CYS A 39 -7.37 -22.45 -8.68
N ASN A 40 -8.06 -23.60 -8.65
CA ASN A 40 -7.42 -24.91 -8.67
C ASN A 40 -7.03 -25.36 -10.08
N ASP A 41 -7.51 -24.68 -11.13
CA ASP A 41 -7.17 -25.01 -12.52
C ASP A 41 -5.78 -24.48 -12.88
N ASP A 42 -4.83 -25.41 -12.99
CA ASP A 42 -3.43 -25.10 -13.29
C ASP A 42 -3.22 -24.49 -14.70
N THR A 43 -4.19 -24.63 -15.62
CA THR A 43 -4.10 -24.04 -16.98
C THR A 43 -4.08 -22.52 -16.98
N ILE A 44 -4.65 -21.88 -15.95
CA ILE A 44 -4.64 -20.42 -15.76
C ILE A 44 -3.19 -19.91 -15.64
N TYR A 45 -2.34 -20.68 -14.96
CA TYR A 45 -0.99 -20.30 -14.60
C TYR A 45 0.04 -20.78 -15.62
N GLY A 46 -0.33 -21.72 -16.50
CA GLY A 46 0.52 -22.32 -17.53
C GLY A 46 1.44 -23.44 -17.01
N ASN A 47 1.44 -23.68 -15.70
CA ASN A 47 2.14 -24.77 -15.02
C ASN A 47 1.45 -25.03 -13.66
N ASN A 48 1.93 -26.04 -12.92
CA ASN A 48 1.45 -26.29 -11.56
C ASN A 48 1.69 -25.06 -10.69
N ALA A 49 0.61 -24.42 -10.24
CA ALA A 49 0.71 -23.23 -9.42
C ALA A 49 1.05 -23.56 -7.97
N SER A 50 1.89 -22.74 -7.35
CA SER A 50 2.17 -22.82 -5.91
C SER A 50 0.91 -22.51 -5.10
N ASN A 51 0.87 -22.98 -3.85
CA ASN A 51 -0.22 -22.66 -2.93
C ASN A 51 -0.41 -21.14 -2.76
N ASP A 52 0.67 -20.36 -2.75
CA ASP A 52 0.58 -18.89 -2.64
C ASP A 52 -0.16 -18.26 -3.82
N LYS A 53 0.10 -18.72 -5.04
CA LYS A 53 -0.61 -18.25 -6.24
C LYS A 53 -2.09 -18.64 -6.19
N LYS A 54 -2.39 -19.88 -5.78
CA LYS A 54 -3.77 -20.35 -5.62
C LYS A 54 -4.49 -19.52 -4.55
N ASN A 55 -3.86 -19.28 -3.40
CA ASN A 55 -4.43 -18.47 -2.32
C ASN A 55 -4.64 -17.00 -2.73
N ALA A 56 -3.69 -16.39 -3.45
CA ALA A 56 -3.87 -15.04 -3.99
C ALA A 56 -5.01 -14.99 -5.02
N CYS A 57 -5.15 -16.02 -5.87
CA CYS A 57 -6.29 -16.14 -6.78
C CYS A 57 -7.62 -16.20 -6.01
N LYS A 58 -7.69 -17.00 -4.94
CA LYS A 58 -8.91 -17.11 -4.12
C LYS A 58 -9.28 -15.77 -3.48
N LYS A 59 -8.32 -15.05 -2.88
CA LYS A 59 -8.54 -13.70 -2.32
C LYS A 59 -8.95 -12.69 -3.39
N LEU A 60 -8.31 -12.72 -4.56
CA LEU A 60 -8.68 -11.88 -5.70
C LEU A 60 -10.15 -12.10 -6.09
N LEU A 61 -10.56 -13.35 -6.30
CA LEU A 61 -11.92 -13.68 -6.71
C LEU A 61 -12.95 -13.31 -5.64
N LYS A 62 -12.68 -13.61 -4.36
CA LYS A 62 -13.51 -13.17 -3.24
C LYS A 62 -13.78 -11.67 -3.30
N ASN A 63 -12.73 -10.85 -3.47
CA ASN A 63 -12.89 -9.40 -3.47
C ASN A 63 -13.66 -8.87 -4.69
N PHE A 64 -13.53 -9.52 -5.86
CA PHE A 64 -14.39 -9.24 -7.01
C PHE A 64 -15.84 -9.67 -6.78
N GLU A 65 -16.10 -10.74 -6.03
CA GLU A 65 -17.45 -11.13 -5.65
C GLU A 65 -18.09 -10.13 -4.68
N LEU A 66 -17.35 -9.62 -3.69
CA LEU A 66 -17.82 -8.58 -2.77
C LEU A 66 -18.33 -7.32 -3.50
N LEU A 67 -17.69 -6.97 -4.61
CA LEU A 67 -18.16 -5.89 -5.50
C LEU A 67 -19.50 -6.22 -6.16
N ARG A 68 -19.73 -7.49 -6.48
CA ARG A 68 -20.84 -7.94 -7.32
C ARG A 68 -22.06 -8.42 -6.51
N ILE A 69 -21.91 -8.78 -5.23
CA ILE A 69 -23.01 -9.25 -4.37
C ILE A 69 -23.97 -8.12 -3.98
N ASN A 70 -23.43 -6.94 -3.61
CA ASN A 70 -24.24 -5.81 -3.15
C ASN A 70 -24.43 -4.78 -4.26
N GLU A 71 -25.69 -4.42 -4.53
CA GLU A 71 -26.00 -3.27 -5.38
C GLU A 71 -25.49 -1.97 -4.75
N ARG A 72 -24.86 -1.13 -5.56
CA ARG A 72 -24.29 0.15 -5.16
C ARG A 72 -24.67 1.21 -6.19
N ASP A 73 -24.63 2.48 -5.81
CA ASP A 73 -24.72 3.55 -6.80
C ASP A 73 -23.43 3.61 -7.66
N TYR A 74 -23.46 4.42 -8.72
CA TYR A 74 -22.33 4.53 -9.64
C TYR A 74 -21.05 5.04 -8.95
N THR A 75 -21.20 6.06 -8.11
CA THR A 75 -20.09 6.75 -7.45
C THR A 75 -19.44 5.84 -6.42
N GLU A 76 -20.24 5.14 -5.63
CA GLU A 76 -19.76 4.18 -4.65
C GLU A 76 -19.11 2.97 -5.34
N ASN A 77 -19.74 2.41 -6.37
CA ASN A 77 -19.15 1.29 -7.12
C ASN A 77 -17.79 1.66 -7.73
N THR A 78 -17.66 2.88 -8.26
CA THR A 78 -16.39 3.39 -8.80
C THR A 78 -15.32 3.47 -7.71
N LYS A 79 -15.64 4.01 -6.52
CA LYS A 79 -14.69 4.08 -5.40
C LYS A 79 -14.23 2.70 -4.94
N TRP A 80 -15.16 1.76 -4.81
CA TRP A 80 -14.83 0.39 -4.44
C TRP A 80 -13.94 -0.27 -5.50
N CYS A 81 -14.26 -0.10 -6.79
CA CYS A 81 -13.47 -0.67 -7.88
C CYS A 81 -12.05 -0.08 -7.97
N ASN A 82 -11.90 1.24 -7.83
CA ASN A 82 -10.59 1.90 -7.82
C ASN A 82 -9.74 1.37 -6.66
N ASN A 83 -10.33 1.27 -5.46
CA ASN A 83 -9.64 0.71 -4.30
C ASN A 83 -9.30 -0.77 -4.45
N LEU A 84 -10.13 -1.57 -5.13
CA LEU A 84 -9.79 -2.95 -5.43
C LEU A 84 -8.57 -3.02 -6.35
N ASN A 85 -8.51 -2.17 -7.38
CA ASN A 85 -7.36 -2.10 -8.27
C ASN A 85 -6.07 -1.74 -7.51
N ASN A 86 -6.14 -0.75 -6.61
CA ASN A 86 -5.01 -0.37 -5.77
C ASN A 86 -4.60 -1.51 -4.82
N TRP A 87 -5.58 -2.19 -4.20
CA TRP A 87 -5.34 -3.36 -3.36
C TRP A 87 -4.67 -4.50 -4.13
N ILE A 88 -5.08 -4.77 -5.38
CA ILE A 88 -4.45 -5.81 -6.22
C ILE A 88 -2.96 -5.51 -6.40
N TYR A 89 -2.59 -4.26 -6.72
CA TYR A 89 -1.18 -3.87 -6.87
C TYR A 89 -0.42 -3.77 -5.55
N ASN A 90 -1.11 -3.57 -4.44
CA ASN A 90 -0.48 -3.56 -3.13
C ASN A 90 -0.22 -4.97 -2.59
N GLU A 91 -1.19 -5.88 -2.73
CA GLU A 91 -1.20 -7.17 -2.04
C GLU A 91 -0.89 -8.37 -2.92
N ILE A 92 -1.08 -8.27 -4.25
CA ILE A 92 -1.02 -9.42 -5.16
C ILE A 92 0.02 -9.22 -6.27
N ASN A 93 -0.09 -8.14 -7.02
CA ASN A 93 0.65 -7.86 -8.25
C ASN A 93 1.80 -6.88 -7.98
N PRO A 94 2.97 -7.01 -8.62
CA PRO A 94 3.37 -8.04 -9.59
C PRO A 94 3.96 -9.30 -8.94
N TYR A 95 4.03 -9.33 -7.62
CA TYR A 95 4.90 -10.25 -6.89
C TYR A 95 4.36 -11.68 -6.79
N ILE A 96 3.05 -11.87 -6.64
CA ILE A 96 2.42 -13.20 -6.58
C ILE A 96 1.77 -13.56 -7.92
N LEU A 97 0.89 -12.68 -8.41
CA LEU A 97 0.22 -12.84 -9.69
C LEU A 97 0.60 -11.68 -10.62
N THR A 98 1.01 -11.99 -11.84
CA THR A 98 1.30 -10.99 -12.87
C THR A 98 0.00 -10.45 -13.46
N ASP A 99 0.04 -9.28 -14.12
CA ASP A 99 -1.11 -8.71 -14.85
C ASP A 99 -1.75 -9.72 -15.81
N ALA A 100 -0.92 -10.54 -16.48
CA ALA A 100 -1.38 -11.56 -17.40
C ALA A 100 -2.18 -12.67 -16.69
N ILE A 101 -1.72 -13.10 -15.51
CA ILE A 101 -2.40 -14.13 -14.71
C ILE A 101 -3.69 -13.56 -14.11
N VAL A 102 -3.66 -12.34 -13.55
CA VAL A 102 -4.86 -11.67 -13.02
C VAL A 102 -5.94 -11.58 -14.10
N ARG A 103 -5.60 -11.13 -15.31
CA ARG A 103 -6.57 -11.08 -16.43
C ARG A 103 -7.12 -12.45 -16.81
N LYS A 104 -6.28 -13.49 -16.84
CA LYS A 104 -6.76 -14.86 -17.12
C LYS A 104 -7.76 -15.34 -16.06
N ILE A 105 -7.46 -15.10 -14.77
CA ILE A 105 -8.35 -15.44 -13.66
C ILE A 105 -9.71 -14.75 -13.84
N LEU A 106 -9.69 -13.43 -14.04
CA LEU A 106 -10.92 -12.63 -14.15
C LEU A 106 -11.74 -12.99 -15.40
N ASN A 107 -11.09 -13.21 -16.55
CA ASN A 107 -11.79 -13.67 -17.76
C ASN A 107 -12.52 -15.00 -17.55
N LYS A 108 -11.91 -15.92 -16.80
CA LYS A 108 -12.52 -17.22 -16.51
C LYS A 108 -13.66 -17.11 -15.49
N ALA A 109 -13.55 -16.20 -14.53
CA ALA A 109 -14.58 -15.94 -13.53
C ALA A 109 -15.75 -15.10 -14.05
N GLN A 110 -15.54 -14.33 -15.14
CA GLN A 110 -16.53 -13.40 -15.70
C GLN A 110 -17.94 -13.98 -15.86
N PRO A 111 -18.14 -15.21 -16.39
CA PRO A 111 -19.48 -15.77 -16.55
C PRO A 111 -20.20 -15.97 -15.22
N ILE A 112 -19.48 -16.27 -14.14
CA ILE A 112 -20.03 -16.46 -12.79
C ILE A 112 -20.32 -15.09 -12.16
N LEU A 113 -19.35 -14.17 -12.22
CA LEU A 113 -19.49 -12.82 -11.69
C LEU A 113 -20.66 -12.05 -12.34
N ASN A 114 -20.92 -12.28 -13.63
CA ASN A 114 -22.03 -11.66 -14.36
C ASN A 114 -23.42 -12.13 -13.89
N GLN A 115 -23.52 -13.23 -13.15
CA GLN A 115 -24.78 -13.72 -12.62
C GLN A 115 -25.17 -13.03 -11.30
N LEU A 116 -24.20 -12.45 -10.60
CA LEU A 116 -24.40 -11.78 -9.32
C LEU A 116 -25.23 -10.48 -9.46
N PRO A 117 -25.90 -10.01 -8.38
CA PRO A 117 -26.89 -8.93 -8.45
C PRO A 117 -26.36 -7.63 -9.06
N ASN A 118 -25.21 -7.14 -8.61
CA ASN A 118 -24.65 -5.88 -9.08
C ASN A 118 -24.01 -6.03 -10.46
N LYS A 119 -24.72 -5.54 -11.49
CA LYS A 119 -24.28 -5.56 -12.88
C LYS A 119 -23.29 -4.45 -13.23
N ARG A 120 -22.99 -3.52 -12.32
CA ARG A 120 -22.04 -2.44 -12.60
C ARG A 120 -20.64 -3.00 -12.77
N ASP A 121 -20.01 -2.64 -13.89
CA ASP A 121 -18.69 -3.14 -14.18
C ASP A 121 -17.62 -2.58 -13.26
N CYS A 122 -16.69 -3.46 -12.91
CA CYS A 122 -15.40 -3.11 -12.35
C CYS A 122 -14.33 -3.74 -13.23
N ILE A 123 -13.55 -2.88 -13.89
CA ILE A 123 -12.50 -3.30 -14.80
C ILE A 123 -11.19 -3.33 -14.02
N TYR A 124 -10.45 -4.43 -14.18
CA TYR A 124 -9.08 -4.48 -13.73
C TYR A 124 -8.19 -3.59 -14.62
N ASN A 125 -7.75 -2.48 -14.06
CA ASN A 125 -6.95 -1.45 -14.70
C ASN A 125 -5.47 -1.79 -14.56
N TYR A 126 -4.98 -2.64 -15.45
CA TYR A 126 -3.55 -2.95 -15.48
C TYR A 126 -2.74 -1.71 -15.88
N VAL A 127 -1.63 -1.48 -15.17
CA VAL A 127 -0.70 -0.38 -15.42
C VAL A 127 0.13 -0.69 -16.64
N LYS A 128 0.13 0.21 -17.62
CA LYS A 128 0.92 0.01 -18.85
C LYS A 128 2.38 0.43 -18.66
N GLU A 129 2.58 1.47 -17.86
CA GLU A 129 3.88 2.07 -17.60
C GLU A 129 4.62 1.36 -16.47
N GLN A 130 5.26 0.24 -16.78
CA GLN A 130 5.93 -0.61 -15.79
C GLN A 130 7.16 0.05 -15.16
N ALA A 131 7.83 0.96 -15.87
CA ALA A 131 9.01 1.68 -15.35
C ALA A 131 8.66 2.62 -14.17
N HIS A 132 7.41 3.04 -14.07
CA HIS A 132 6.91 3.95 -13.02
C HIS A 132 5.76 3.32 -12.22
N LEU A 133 5.67 1.99 -12.20
CA LEU A 133 4.58 1.26 -11.57
C LEU A 133 4.38 1.67 -10.11
N GLU A 134 5.45 1.64 -9.30
CA GLU A 134 5.38 1.97 -7.87
C GLU A 134 4.83 3.38 -7.66
N GLN A 135 5.30 4.37 -8.42
CA GLN A 135 4.87 5.76 -8.30
C GLN A 135 3.43 5.97 -8.73
N ILE A 136 2.99 5.31 -9.81
CA ILE A 136 1.59 5.34 -10.24
C ILE A 136 0.68 4.81 -9.14
N ILE A 137 1.03 3.67 -8.54
CA ILE A 137 0.22 3.04 -7.50
C ILE A 137 0.20 3.87 -6.20
N GLU A 138 1.34 4.42 -5.77
CA GLU A 138 1.40 5.28 -4.59
C GLU A 138 0.50 6.52 -4.75
N LEU A 139 0.56 7.20 -5.91
CA LEU A 139 -0.29 8.36 -6.19
C LEU A 139 -1.77 7.98 -6.29
N ARG A 140 -2.11 6.85 -6.93
CA ARG A 140 -3.50 6.35 -7.01
C ARG A 140 -4.10 6.08 -5.65
N ILE A 141 -3.34 5.42 -4.76
CA ILE A 141 -3.78 5.14 -3.39
C ILE A 141 -4.17 6.44 -2.69
N PHE A 142 -3.35 7.49 -2.78
CA PHE A 142 -3.71 8.80 -2.24
C PHE A 142 -4.93 9.39 -2.94
N ASN A 143 -4.93 9.41 -4.27
CA ASN A 143 -5.97 10.04 -5.09
C ASN A 143 -7.37 9.48 -4.79
N ASP A 144 -7.48 8.16 -4.66
CA ASP A 144 -8.73 7.47 -4.37
C ASP A 144 -9.15 7.54 -2.90
N ASN A 145 -8.23 7.91 -1.98
CA ASN A 145 -8.45 7.84 -0.54
C ASN A 145 -8.14 9.13 0.23
N MET A 146 -8.05 10.29 -0.43
CA MET A 146 -7.70 11.56 0.21
C MET A 146 -8.52 11.86 1.48
N LYS A 147 -9.82 11.52 1.52
CA LYS A 147 -10.65 11.68 2.73
C LYS A 147 -10.21 10.79 3.89
N THR A 148 -9.78 9.56 3.62
CA THR A 148 -9.23 8.64 4.62
C THR A 148 -7.90 9.17 5.17
N PHE A 149 -7.04 9.70 4.29
CA PHE A 149 -5.83 10.42 4.70
C PHE A 149 -6.18 11.59 5.63
N GLN A 150 -7.09 12.47 5.21
CA GLN A 150 -7.54 13.60 6.03
C GLN A 150 -8.05 13.17 7.41
N SER A 151 -8.84 12.10 7.48
CA SER A 151 -9.35 11.55 8.75
C SER A 151 -8.23 11.03 9.65
N ILE A 152 -7.22 10.35 9.10
CA ILE A 152 -6.07 9.86 9.86
C ILE A 152 -5.21 11.04 10.34
N LEU A 153 -4.96 12.02 9.47
CA LEU A 153 -4.12 13.19 9.77
C LEU A 153 -4.71 14.09 10.88
N LYS A 154 -6.03 14.07 11.06
CA LYS A 154 -6.72 14.76 12.17
C LYS A 154 -6.59 14.05 13.52
N ASN A 155 -6.20 12.78 13.53
CA ASN A 155 -6.05 11.98 14.75
C ASN A 155 -4.58 11.66 15.00
N GLU A 156 -3.84 12.67 15.49
CA GLU A 156 -2.38 12.62 15.66
C GLU A 156 -1.91 11.57 16.66
N SER A 157 -2.72 11.25 17.68
CA SER A 157 -2.44 10.18 18.64
C SER A 157 -2.80 8.79 18.10
N GLY A 158 -3.36 8.70 16.89
CA GLY A 158 -3.76 7.45 16.29
C GLY A 158 -2.56 6.56 15.93
N PRO A 159 -2.66 5.23 16.08
CA PRO A 159 -1.54 4.31 15.90
C PRO A 159 -1.00 4.26 14.47
N VAL A 160 -1.76 4.76 13.49
CA VAL A 160 -1.40 4.77 12.06
C VAL A 160 -1.02 6.16 11.55
N TYR A 161 -1.03 7.20 12.40
CA TYR A 161 -0.77 8.59 12.01
C TYR A 161 0.60 8.76 11.36
N CYS A 162 1.66 8.29 12.02
CA CYS A 162 3.03 8.44 11.52
C CYS A 162 3.28 7.70 10.21
N SER A 163 2.72 6.49 10.08
CA SER A 163 2.80 5.73 8.85
C SER A 163 2.10 6.44 7.67
N CYS A 164 0.93 7.03 7.93
CA CYS A 164 0.22 7.87 6.95
C CYS A 164 1.04 9.11 6.57
N GLN A 165 1.67 9.77 7.54
CA GLN A 165 2.53 10.93 7.30
C GLN A 165 3.75 10.60 6.44
N ASN A 166 4.38 9.44 6.66
CA ASN A 166 5.50 8.97 5.85
C ASN A 166 5.07 8.71 4.41
N PHE A 167 3.96 8.02 4.20
CA PHE A 167 3.41 7.80 2.85
C PHE A 167 3.10 9.11 2.14
N LEU A 168 2.51 10.07 2.84
CA LEU A 168 2.22 11.39 2.29
C LEU A 168 3.50 12.12 1.87
N GLN A 169 4.58 12.00 2.64
CA GLN A 169 5.90 12.53 2.28
C GLN A 169 6.43 11.88 1.00
N ASP A 170 6.30 10.55 0.88
CA ASP A 170 6.76 9.83 -0.31
C ASP A 170 5.98 10.25 -1.56
N CYS A 171 4.66 10.45 -1.46
CA CYS A 171 3.85 11.00 -2.55
C CYS A 171 4.32 12.40 -2.98
N VAL A 172 4.64 13.28 -2.03
CA VAL A 172 5.17 14.63 -2.32
C VAL A 172 6.55 14.56 -2.96
N ASN A 173 7.41 13.63 -2.53
CA ASN A 173 8.71 13.41 -3.14
C ASN A 173 8.57 12.93 -4.59
N ILE A 174 7.68 11.96 -4.84
CA ILE A 174 7.33 11.48 -6.19
C ILE A 174 6.87 12.65 -7.07
N TYR A 175 5.92 13.45 -6.57
CA TYR A 175 5.44 14.62 -7.29
C TYR A 175 6.58 15.58 -7.67
N ASN A 176 7.47 15.92 -6.73
CA ASN A 176 8.57 16.85 -6.97
C ASN A 176 9.67 16.31 -7.89
N ASP A 177 9.93 15.01 -7.84
CA ASP A 177 10.88 14.34 -8.74
C ASP A 177 10.31 14.27 -10.18
N MET A 178 9.01 14.05 -10.31
CA MET A 178 8.34 13.83 -11.60
C MET A 178 7.76 15.09 -12.24
N LYS A 179 7.56 16.19 -11.51
CA LYS A 179 7.05 17.47 -12.06
C LYS A 179 8.06 18.16 -12.99
N LYS A 180 9.35 17.82 -12.91
CA LYS A 180 10.45 18.59 -13.55
C LYS A 180 10.46 18.56 -15.07
N PRO A 181 9.87 17.57 -15.75
CA PRO A 181 9.38 17.73 -17.10
C PRO A 181 7.87 17.91 -17.09
N ASP A 182 7.38 18.98 -17.74
CA ASP A 182 5.97 19.05 -18.11
C ASP A 182 5.59 17.72 -18.78
N CYS A 183 4.48 17.13 -18.34
CA CYS A 183 3.85 15.96 -18.98
C CYS A 183 3.80 16.07 -20.52
N PHE A 184 3.79 17.32 -21.00
CA PHE A 184 3.99 17.68 -22.39
C PHE A 184 5.09 18.73 -22.50
N ARG A 185 6.23 18.38 -23.09
CA ARG A 185 7.24 19.38 -23.49
C ARG A 185 7.31 19.45 -25.01
N ARG A 186 7.00 20.63 -25.58
CA ARG A 186 7.12 20.90 -27.03
C ARG A 186 6.47 19.81 -27.91
N GLY A 187 5.25 19.43 -27.58
CA GLY A 187 4.49 18.42 -28.34
C GLY A 187 4.98 16.97 -28.20
N THR A 188 6.04 16.72 -27.43
CA THR A 188 6.51 15.37 -27.12
C THR A 188 6.10 15.01 -25.70
N GLN A 189 5.44 13.86 -25.56
CA GLN A 189 5.03 13.30 -24.29
C GLN A 189 6.25 12.69 -23.59
N LEU A 190 6.64 13.25 -22.43
CA LEU A 190 7.83 12.82 -21.68
C LEU A 190 7.56 11.67 -20.71
N TYR A 191 6.32 11.58 -20.21
CA TYR A 191 5.82 10.50 -19.38
C TYR A 191 4.54 9.92 -19.98
N SER A 192 4.23 8.67 -19.66
CA SER A 192 2.99 8.05 -20.08
C SER A 192 1.77 8.89 -19.65
N SER A 193 0.68 8.80 -20.42
CA SER A 193 -0.53 9.56 -20.14
C SER A 193 -1.11 9.16 -18.79
N GLU A 194 -0.92 7.90 -18.42
CA GLU A 194 -1.32 7.31 -17.15
C GLU A 194 -0.62 7.98 -15.96
N LEU A 195 0.72 8.04 -15.94
CA LEU A 195 1.45 8.70 -14.86
C LEU A 195 1.08 10.19 -14.74
N CYS A 196 0.95 10.86 -15.86
CA CYS A 196 0.56 12.27 -15.90
C CYS A 196 -0.84 12.55 -15.35
N ILE A 197 -1.80 11.64 -15.57
CA ILE A 197 -3.12 11.76 -14.96
C ILE A 197 -3.00 11.71 -13.44
N GLU A 198 -2.24 10.75 -12.90
CA GLU A 198 -2.10 10.59 -11.44
C GLU A 198 -1.38 11.78 -10.79
N ILE A 199 -0.33 12.31 -11.42
CA ILE A 199 0.41 13.50 -10.94
C ILE A 199 -0.50 14.73 -10.87
N ASN A 200 -1.28 14.98 -11.93
CA ASN A 200 -2.17 16.14 -11.99
C ASN A 200 -3.31 16.02 -10.96
N GLN A 201 -3.88 14.82 -10.83
CA GLN A 201 -4.92 14.55 -9.85
C GLN A 201 -4.38 14.67 -8.42
N PHE A 202 -3.17 14.18 -8.17
CA PHE A 202 -2.49 14.33 -6.88
C PHE A 202 -2.34 15.80 -6.50
N GLN A 203 -1.80 16.64 -7.40
CA GLN A 203 -1.65 18.08 -7.14
C GLN A 203 -2.97 18.74 -6.75
N TYR A 204 -4.05 18.44 -7.48
CA TYR A 204 -5.37 19.00 -7.21
C TYR A 204 -5.92 18.55 -5.85
N LEU A 205 -5.89 17.25 -5.56
CA LEU A 205 -6.41 16.68 -4.32
C LEU A 205 -5.57 17.09 -3.11
N TYR A 206 -4.25 17.21 -3.28
CA TYR A 206 -3.34 17.69 -2.25
C TYR A 206 -3.61 19.16 -1.89
N ALA A 207 -3.90 20.00 -2.89
CA ALA A 207 -4.32 21.38 -2.64
C ALA A 207 -5.63 21.44 -1.82
N LEU A 208 -6.59 20.55 -2.10
CA LEU A 208 -7.80 20.43 -1.29
C LEU A 208 -7.51 19.97 0.15
N LEU A 209 -6.62 18.98 0.32
CA LEU A 209 -6.18 18.51 1.63
C LEU A 209 -5.51 19.64 2.43
N SER A 210 -4.69 20.46 1.75
CA SER A 210 -3.95 21.58 2.35
C SER A 210 -4.82 22.78 2.74
N ASN A 211 -6.07 22.84 2.28
CA ASN A 211 -7.01 23.87 2.74
C ASN A 211 -7.52 23.63 4.16
N ASP A 212 -7.28 22.44 4.71
CA ASP A 212 -7.66 22.12 6.08
C ASP A 212 -6.64 22.69 7.07
N ASN A 213 -7.02 23.82 7.68
CA ASN A 213 -6.19 24.55 8.64
C ASN A 213 -5.80 23.74 9.88
N THR A 214 -6.48 22.63 10.18
CA THR A 214 -6.15 21.78 11.32
C THR A 214 -4.93 20.88 11.07
N ILE A 215 -4.59 20.63 9.79
CA ILE A 215 -3.49 19.73 9.40
C ILE A 215 -2.43 20.39 8.53
N VAL A 216 -2.71 21.51 7.86
CA VAL A 216 -1.84 22.12 6.83
C VAL A 216 -0.41 22.35 7.28
N LYS A 217 -0.20 22.77 8.53
CA LYS A 217 1.13 23.03 9.08
C LYS A 217 1.94 21.75 9.32
N LYS A 218 1.24 20.63 9.47
CA LYS A 218 1.80 19.32 9.85
C LYS A 218 2.02 18.41 8.66
N ILE A 219 1.43 18.68 7.50
CA ILE A 219 1.68 17.93 6.25
C ILE A 219 2.88 18.54 5.50
N PRO A 220 3.57 17.80 4.61
CA PRO A 220 4.63 18.38 3.80
C PRO A 220 4.08 19.49 2.91
N ASP A 221 4.80 20.59 2.75
CA ASP A 221 4.49 21.51 1.66
C ASP A 221 4.71 20.80 0.31
N LEU A 222 3.78 20.98 -0.63
CA LEU A 222 3.77 20.24 -1.88
C LEU A 222 5.03 20.48 -2.72
N TYR A 223 5.62 21.68 -2.68
CA TYR A 223 6.71 22.07 -3.58
C TYR A 223 8.09 21.95 -2.95
N THR A 224 8.18 22.21 -1.65
CA THR A 224 9.44 22.14 -0.90
C THR A 224 9.62 20.79 -0.22
N GLY A 225 8.53 20.06 0.04
CA GLY A 225 8.52 18.83 0.81
C GLY A 225 8.77 19.04 2.31
N ILE A 226 8.83 20.28 2.78
CA ILE A 226 9.16 20.65 4.16
C ILE A 226 7.87 20.91 4.94
N ARG A 227 7.81 20.46 6.19
CA ARG A 227 6.69 20.72 7.12
C ARG A 227 6.96 21.99 7.91
N GLU A 228 5.91 22.75 8.22
CA GLU A 228 6.02 23.92 9.10
C GLU A 228 6.18 23.47 10.57
N GLU A 229 5.43 22.45 10.97
CA GLU A 229 5.48 21.85 12.30
C GLU A 229 6.16 20.48 12.27
N GLU A 230 7.01 20.23 13.26
CA GLU A 230 7.65 18.93 13.45
C GLU A 230 6.63 17.85 13.81
N LEU A 231 6.83 16.66 13.25
CA LEU A 231 6.00 15.51 13.58
C LEU A 231 6.45 14.87 14.89
N ASN A 232 5.50 14.64 15.79
CA ASN A 232 5.75 13.77 16.95
C ASN A 232 5.63 12.29 16.55
N CYS A 233 6.56 11.84 15.71
CA CYS A 233 6.69 10.44 15.32
C CYS A 233 7.95 9.87 15.94
N GLN A 234 7.80 9.24 17.11
CA GLN A 234 8.87 8.39 17.62
C GLN A 234 9.08 7.25 16.62
N SER A 235 10.33 7.07 16.17
CA SER A 235 10.71 5.96 15.31
C SER A 235 10.69 4.65 16.11
N THR A 236 9.52 4.16 16.46
CA THR A 236 9.36 2.81 16.98
C THR A 236 9.26 1.87 15.78
N VAL A 237 10.40 1.29 15.40
CA VAL A 237 10.39 -0.01 14.73
C VAL A 237 10.04 -1.04 15.82
N GLU A 238 8.78 -1.02 16.27
CA GLU A 238 8.25 -2.10 17.09
C GLU A 238 7.67 -3.13 16.12
N THR A 239 8.49 -4.15 15.85
CA THR A 239 8.05 -5.43 15.33
C THR A 239 6.88 -5.88 16.20
N LEU A 240 5.69 -6.02 15.61
CA LEU A 240 4.55 -6.66 16.24
C LEU A 240 4.89 -8.15 16.43
N GLU A 241 5.68 -8.46 17.46
CA GLU A 241 5.84 -9.83 17.93
C GLU A 241 4.60 -10.18 18.75
N ALA A 242 3.84 -11.14 18.22
CA ALA A 242 2.71 -11.75 18.89
C ALA A 242 3.16 -12.29 20.26
N GLN A 243 2.58 -11.78 21.34
CA GLN A 243 2.73 -12.39 22.66
C GLN A 243 2.09 -13.78 22.64
N PRO A 244 2.80 -14.84 23.07
CA PRO A 244 2.16 -16.10 23.42
C PRO A 244 1.44 -15.90 24.75
N SER A 245 0.13 -16.07 24.73
CA SER A 245 -0.69 -16.24 25.94
C SER A 245 -0.24 -17.50 26.68
N VAL A 246 0.31 -17.34 27.89
CA VAL A 246 0.44 -18.44 28.85
C VAL A 246 -0.46 -18.15 30.03
N ASP A 247 -1.51 -18.96 30.10
CA ASP A 247 -2.42 -19.13 31.22
C ASP A 247 -1.65 -19.69 32.43
N SER A 248 -1.82 -19.10 33.62
CA SER A 248 -1.61 -19.76 34.91
C SER A 248 -2.14 -18.90 36.05
N LEU A 249 -3.16 -19.43 36.70
CA LEU A 249 -3.67 -18.99 38.01
C LEU A 249 -2.60 -19.12 39.10
N SER A 250 -2.47 -18.09 39.94
CA SER A 250 -2.37 -18.29 41.40
C SER A 250 -2.61 -16.98 42.14
N ASP A 251 -3.58 -17.04 43.04
CA ASP A 251 -4.07 -16.00 43.94
C ASP A 251 -3.26 -16.04 45.25
N ALA A 252 -2.64 -14.93 45.68
CA ALA A 252 -2.17 -14.71 47.05
C ALA A 252 -1.75 -13.24 47.35
N ARG A 253 -2.69 -12.49 47.94
CA ARG A 253 -2.59 -11.50 49.04
C ARG A 253 -1.23 -10.89 49.49
N ILE A 254 -1.28 -9.54 49.67
CA ILE A 254 -0.84 -8.68 50.80
C ILE A 254 0.41 -7.76 50.65
N GLN A 255 0.09 -6.45 50.66
CA GLN A 255 0.70 -5.24 51.29
C GLN A 255 2.15 -4.75 50.99
N LYS A 256 2.18 -3.55 50.37
CA LYS A 256 2.77 -2.27 50.83
C LYS A 256 4.23 -2.24 51.31
N THR A 257 5.11 -1.53 50.59
CA THR A 257 6.04 -0.50 51.13
C THR A 257 6.80 0.25 50.03
N ASP A 258 7.27 1.43 50.42
CA ASP A 258 7.67 2.61 49.67
C ASP A 258 8.94 2.54 48.79
N SER A 259 8.96 3.48 47.83
CA SER A 259 10.09 4.29 47.35
C SER A 259 11.33 3.61 46.76
N THR A 260 11.52 3.76 45.45
CA THR A 260 12.76 4.33 44.89
C THR A 260 12.46 5.06 43.59
N ALA A 261 12.53 6.39 43.64
CA ALA A 261 12.56 7.24 42.47
C ALA A 261 13.90 7.05 41.75
N SER A 262 13.88 6.38 40.60
CA SER A 262 15.00 6.36 39.66
C SER A 262 14.88 7.57 38.74
N ALA A 263 15.51 8.67 39.16
CA ALA A 263 15.73 9.83 38.31
C ALA A 263 16.64 9.45 37.13
N VAL A 264 16.11 9.57 35.91
CA VAL A 264 16.90 9.50 34.66
C VAL A 264 17.42 10.91 34.37
N PRO A 265 18.74 11.10 34.08
CA PRO A 265 19.26 12.42 33.80
C PRO A 265 18.78 12.91 32.43
N THR A 266 18.18 14.09 32.42
CA THR A 266 17.84 14.85 31.21
C THR A 266 19.13 15.31 30.52
N ALA A 267 19.54 14.61 29.47
CA ALA A 267 20.52 15.14 28.53
C ALA A 267 19.79 16.05 27.53
N LEU A 268 19.73 17.35 27.84
CA LEU A 268 19.44 18.39 26.85
C LEU A 268 20.64 18.49 25.90
N GLY A 269 20.57 17.78 24.77
CA GLY A 269 21.45 17.98 23.64
C GLY A 269 20.68 18.67 22.52
N THR A 270 20.96 19.94 22.28
CA THR A 270 20.54 20.65 21.07
C THR A 270 21.19 20.01 19.85
N VAL A 271 20.45 19.17 19.12
CA VAL A 271 20.86 18.68 17.80
C VAL A 271 20.13 19.48 16.73
N ALA A 272 20.68 20.66 16.43
CA ALA A 272 20.37 21.33 15.17
C ALA A 272 21.07 20.54 14.04
N GLY A 273 20.28 19.94 13.14
CA GLY A 273 20.80 19.45 11.85
C GLY A 273 20.74 17.94 11.56
N ALA A 274 19.78 17.19 12.10
CA ALA A 274 19.59 15.77 11.73
C ALA A 274 18.69 15.53 10.49
N SER A 275 17.95 16.55 10.02
CA SER A 275 16.95 16.38 8.95
C SER A 275 17.57 15.95 7.60
N SER A 276 18.74 16.49 7.24
CA SER A 276 19.43 16.13 5.99
C SER A 276 20.05 14.73 6.03
N VAL A 277 20.53 14.28 7.19
CA VAL A 277 21.12 12.95 7.35
C VAL A 277 20.06 11.87 7.28
N LEU A 278 18.87 12.07 7.86
CA LEU A 278 17.77 11.11 7.75
C LEU A 278 17.25 10.97 6.31
N ALA A 279 17.11 12.07 5.58
CA ALA A 279 16.71 12.07 4.17
C ALA A 279 17.77 11.38 3.27
N LEU A 280 19.05 11.60 3.56
CA LEU A 280 20.15 10.91 2.87
C LEU A 280 20.20 9.42 3.21
N LEU A 281 20.00 9.02 4.47
CA LEU A 281 19.95 7.62 4.88
C LEU A 281 18.74 6.90 4.26
N TYR A 282 17.58 7.55 4.19
CA TYR A 282 16.41 7.01 3.50
C TYR A 282 16.66 6.81 2.00
N LYS A 283 17.24 7.82 1.33
CA LYS A 283 17.58 7.77 -0.10
C LYS A 283 18.67 6.73 -0.40
N VAL A 284 19.69 6.64 0.45
CA VAL A 284 20.80 5.67 0.32
C VAL A 284 20.28 4.25 0.56
N ASN A 285 19.44 4.02 1.57
CA ASN A 285 18.81 2.70 1.77
C ASN A 285 17.94 2.30 0.56
N ARG A 286 17.09 3.20 0.03
CA ARG A 286 16.29 2.94 -1.18
C ARG A 286 17.17 2.53 -2.37
N ILE A 287 18.26 3.26 -2.63
CA ILE A 287 19.21 2.97 -3.73
C ILE A 287 19.97 1.66 -3.48
N PHE A 288 20.45 1.41 -2.26
CA PHE A 288 21.14 0.16 -1.90
C PHE A 288 20.23 -1.06 -2.10
N HIS A 289 18.96 -0.97 -1.67
CA HIS A 289 18.00 -2.05 -1.82
C HIS A 289 17.60 -2.30 -3.29
N LEU A 290 17.47 -1.25 -4.11
CA LEU A 290 17.27 -1.40 -5.56
C LEU A 290 18.45 -2.13 -6.21
N ASN A 291 19.68 -1.77 -5.85
CA ASN A 291 20.90 -2.39 -6.38
C ASN A 291 21.03 -3.86 -5.95
N ILE A 292 20.66 -4.21 -4.71
CA ILE A 292 20.65 -5.60 -4.24
C ILE A 292 19.62 -6.43 -5.02
N CYS A 293 18.39 -5.93 -5.22
CA CYS A 293 17.37 -6.63 -6.00
C CYS A 293 17.79 -6.84 -7.46
N THR A 294 18.40 -5.81 -8.07
CA THR A 294 18.91 -5.87 -9.45
C THR A 294 20.03 -6.89 -9.58
N THR A 295 20.94 -6.94 -8.59
CA THR A 295 22.05 -7.91 -8.57
C THR A 295 21.54 -9.34 -8.40
N GLN A 296 20.58 -9.58 -7.51
CA GLN A 296 19.96 -10.90 -7.33
C GLN A 296 19.17 -11.36 -8.57
N TYR A 297 18.48 -10.43 -9.24
CA TYR A 297 17.76 -10.69 -10.49
C TYR A 297 18.72 -11.06 -11.62
N ILE A 298 19.83 -10.31 -11.77
CA ILE A 298 20.88 -10.62 -12.75
C ILE A 298 21.53 -11.97 -12.45
N ASP A 299 21.87 -12.26 -11.19
CA ASP A 299 22.45 -13.54 -10.78
C ASP A 299 21.52 -14.73 -11.04
N TYR A 300 20.21 -14.55 -10.84
CA TYR A 300 19.20 -15.57 -11.17
C TYR A 300 19.17 -15.87 -12.66
N TYR A 301 19.15 -14.84 -13.51
CA TYR A 301 19.17 -15.00 -14.96
C TYR A 301 20.51 -15.55 -15.48
N PHE A 302 21.63 -15.17 -14.87
CA PHE A 302 22.95 -15.70 -15.24
C PHE A 302 23.08 -17.18 -14.89
N LYS A 303 22.51 -17.62 -13.75
CA LYS A 303 22.43 -19.04 -13.36
C LYS A 303 21.49 -19.83 -14.27
N LEU A 304 20.38 -19.23 -14.71
CA LEU A 304 19.50 -19.85 -15.71
C LEU A 304 20.20 -19.98 -17.07
N TYR A 305 20.87 -18.93 -17.54
CA TYR A 305 21.60 -18.95 -18.81
C TYR A 305 22.67 -20.05 -18.83
N LYS A 306 23.49 -20.16 -17.77
CA LYS A 306 24.48 -21.25 -17.62
C LYS A 306 23.89 -22.66 -17.55
N LYS A 307 22.61 -22.80 -17.22
CA LYS A 307 21.94 -24.10 -17.14
C LYS A 307 21.40 -24.56 -18.50
N PHE A 308 21.27 -23.64 -19.45
CA PHE A 308 20.71 -23.88 -20.78
C PHE A 308 21.69 -23.59 -21.94
N SER A 309 22.94 -23.21 -21.63
CA SER A 309 24.09 -23.15 -22.54
C SER A 309 24.99 -24.37 -22.36
#